data_AF-A0A0M2U2E8-F1
#
_entry.id   AF-A0A0M2U2E8-F1
#
_cell.length_a   1.000
_cell.length_b   1.000
_cell.length_c   1.000
_cell.angle_alpha   90.00
_cell.angle_beta   90.00
_cell.angle_gamma   90.00
#
_symmetry.space_group_name_H-M   'P 1'
#
loop_
_entity.id
_entity.type
_entity.pdbx_description
1 polymer ?
#
loop_
_entity_poly.entity_id
_entity_poly.type
_entity_poly.pdbx_seq_one_letter_code
_entity_poly.pdbx_strand_id
1 'polypeptide(L)'
;MKFLYNNFRATYFHFADSLLDFSSQWLMEFIDLLKSSNLNILWGGYLRGHVGARLADRMISAGFCRTTLGVESFSDHVLKMMVKGRSVAQNIETVRLLLRLPISVDVNLICGFPGETDHDFYQTADTWLNLLSDESEFSGKAQVAPHIFQVRPFSNIYLEPSKYGIRISYWDHTFLQNRDKTFHGLLNTIPRSFQISNLPSEEIFKRYHILSQLPIVGKKINGWGYRNHKNSYNDSDIFFLKNTVLQNKLVLDSLGHTYQIWLPFEKRFEEYTGVIKDLIESLEVGPVKYTNILGLLSLEATYSRQELTSALDSLIRNRIVGIRSA
;
A
#
# COMPACT_ATOMS: atom_id res chain seq x y z
N MET A 1 -2.94 2.24 31.91
CA MET A 1 -4.30 2.44 31.34
C MET A 1 -5.26 3.10 32.32
N LYS A 2 -5.60 2.51 33.48
CA LYS A 2 -6.52 3.10 34.49
C LYS A 2 -6.24 4.57 34.84
N PHE A 3 -4.98 4.91 35.11
CA PHE A 3 -4.57 6.30 35.36
C PHE A 3 -4.95 7.24 34.21
N LEU A 4 -4.68 6.84 32.96
CA LEU A 4 -4.97 7.65 31.78
C LEU A 4 -6.48 7.78 31.53
N TYR A 5 -7.23 6.71 31.74
CA TYR A 5 -8.70 6.73 31.65
C TYR A 5 -9.31 7.68 32.67
N ASN A 6 -8.92 7.57 33.95
CA ASN A 6 -9.51 8.36 35.05
C ASN A 6 -9.13 9.84 34.98
N ASN A 7 -7.88 10.17 34.65
CA ASN A 7 -7.39 11.54 34.71
C ASN A 7 -7.57 12.32 33.40
N PHE A 8 -7.59 11.62 32.26
CA PHE A 8 -7.59 12.27 30.94
C PHE A 8 -8.72 11.81 30.03
N ARG A 9 -9.60 10.90 30.50
CA ARG A 9 -10.70 10.31 29.70
C ARG A 9 -10.19 9.66 28.41
N ALA A 10 -8.98 9.10 28.45
CA ALA A 10 -8.46 8.33 27.33
C ALA A 10 -9.30 7.07 27.13
N THR A 11 -10.04 6.99 26.03
CA THR A 11 -10.95 5.87 25.70
C THR A 11 -10.41 4.96 24.61
N TYR A 12 -9.29 5.31 23.97
CA TYR A 12 -8.61 4.47 22.99
C TYR A 12 -7.12 4.33 23.31
N PHE A 13 -6.60 3.12 23.18
CA PHE A 13 -5.19 2.79 23.42
C PHE A 13 -4.61 2.05 22.22
N HIS A 14 -3.60 2.65 21.56
CA HIS A 14 -2.82 1.97 20.54
C HIS A 14 -1.51 1.45 21.15
N PHE A 15 -1.28 0.15 21.02
CA PHE A 15 -0.05 -0.50 21.46
C PHE A 15 0.98 -0.44 20.34
N ALA A 16 2.13 0.16 20.66
CA ALA A 16 3.27 0.28 19.75
C ALA A 16 4.26 -0.90 19.88
N ASP A 17 3.94 -1.88 20.72
CA ASP A 17 4.65 -3.15 20.83
C ASP A 17 4.80 -3.80 19.45
N SER A 18 5.94 -4.44 19.19
CA SER A 18 6.22 -5.01 17.88
C SER A 18 5.18 -6.04 17.45
N LEU A 19 4.65 -6.83 18.40
CA LEU A 19 3.59 -7.80 18.20
C LEU A 19 2.80 -7.99 19.50
N LEU A 20 1.48 -7.89 19.44
CA LEU A 20 0.61 -8.23 20.57
C LEU A 20 0.36 -9.74 20.68
N ASP A 21 0.39 -10.47 19.57
CA ASP A 21 0.17 -11.92 19.48
C ASP A 21 1.46 -12.75 19.63
N PHE A 22 2.50 -12.19 20.25
CA PHE A 22 3.77 -12.91 20.48
C PHE A 22 3.61 -14.11 21.44
N SER A 23 2.65 -14.04 22.37
CA SER A 23 2.32 -15.09 23.32
C SER A 23 0.82 -15.15 23.53
N SER A 24 0.19 -16.27 23.16
CA SER A 24 -1.24 -16.47 23.37
C SER A 24 -1.60 -16.46 24.85
N GLN A 25 -0.73 -16.97 25.73
CA GLN A 25 -0.97 -16.95 27.17
C GLN A 25 -1.00 -15.51 27.70
N TRP A 26 0.03 -14.72 27.40
CA TRP A 26 0.11 -13.32 27.84
C TRP A 26 -1.08 -12.51 27.33
N LEU A 27 -1.43 -12.67 26.05
CA LEU A 27 -2.54 -11.95 25.45
C LEU A 27 -3.88 -12.31 26.11
N MET A 28 -4.09 -13.58 26.46
CA MET A 28 -5.30 -14.04 27.15
C MET A 28 -5.38 -13.51 28.58
N GLU A 29 -4.28 -13.54 29.33
CA GLU A 29 -4.19 -12.93 30.67
C GLU A 29 -4.46 -11.42 30.61
N PHE A 30 -3.90 -10.74 29.62
CA PHE A 30 -4.13 -9.31 29.39
C PHE A 30 -5.61 -9.01 29.10
N ILE A 31 -6.26 -9.79 28.22
CA ILE A 31 -7.70 -9.69 27.92
C ILE A 31 -8.54 -9.87 29.19
N ASP A 32 -8.21 -10.85 30.03
CA ASP A 32 -8.96 -11.14 31.26
C ASP A 32 -8.80 -10.02 32.31
N LEU A 33 -7.61 -9.42 32.39
CA LEU A 33 -7.37 -8.24 33.22
C LEU A 33 -8.13 -7.01 32.71
N LEU A 34 -8.20 -6.79 31.38
CA LEU A 34 -9.00 -5.71 30.82
C LEU A 34 -10.48 -5.87 31.15
N LYS A 35 -11.04 -7.08 30.99
CA LYS A 35 -12.44 -7.35 31.30
C LYS A 35 -12.76 -7.16 32.78
N SER A 36 -11.90 -7.64 33.68
CA SER A 36 -12.10 -7.47 35.13
C SER A 36 -11.89 -6.02 35.60
N SER A 37 -11.24 -5.18 34.79
CA SER A 37 -11.01 -3.77 35.14
C SER A 37 -12.24 -2.86 35.00
N ASN A 38 -13.31 -3.32 34.32
CA ASN A 38 -14.52 -2.55 33.99
C ASN A 38 -14.22 -1.20 33.29
N LEU A 39 -13.11 -1.11 32.57
CA LEU A 39 -12.78 0.06 31.76
C LEU A 39 -13.56 0.00 30.44
N ASN A 40 -14.34 1.05 30.14
CA ASN A 40 -14.97 1.19 28.82
C ASN A 40 -13.98 1.83 27.83
N ILE A 41 -13.13 0.99 27.24
CA ILE A 41 -12.06 1.41 26.35
C ILE A 41 -12.03 0.57 25.07
N LEU A 42 -11.48 1.16 24.02
CA LEU A 42 -11.10 0.51 22.79
C LEU A 42 -9.58 0.38 22.71
N TRP A 43 -9.09 -0.63 22.00
CA TRP A 43 -7.66 -0.80 21.80
C TRP A 43 -7.30 -1.50 20.49
N GLY A 44 -6.04 -1.36 20.12
CA GLY A 44 -5.48 -1.94 18.90
C GLY A 44 -3.97 -1.93 18.91
N GLY A 45 -3.35 -2.56 17.92
CA GLY A 45 -1.89 -2.61 17.78
C GLY A 45 -1.45 -3.49 16.63
N TYR A 46 -0.21 -3.96 16.69
CA TYR A 46 0.38 -4.79 15.65
C TYR A 46 0.16 -6.28 15.93
N LEU A 47 -0.21 -7.03 14.89
CA LEU A 47 -0.33 -8.49 14.92
C LEU A 47 0.49 -9.12 13.80
N ARG A 48 1.03 -10.32 14.07
CA ARG A 48 1.67 -11.15 13.04
C ARG A 48 0.63 -11.89 12.20
N GLY A 49 -0.56 -12.11 12.76
CA GLY A 49 -1.68 -12.73 12.06
C GLY A 49 -1.91 -14.19 12.41
N HIS A 50 -1.47 -14.66 13.58
CA HIS A 50 -1.84 -15.99 14.09
C HIS A 50 -3.11 -15.93 14.93
N VAL A 51 -4.10 -15.17 14.48
CA VAL A 51 -5.35 -14.96 15.22
C VAL A 51 -6.46 -15.80 14.59
N GLY A 52 -6.81 -16.89 15.27
CA GLY A 52 -8.01 -17.67 14.95
C GLY A 52 -9.28 -17.03 15.51
N ALA A 53 -10.44 -17.45 15.01
CA ALA A 53 -11.75 -16.88 15.35
C ALA A 53 -12.00 -16.76 16.86
N ARG A 54 -11.72 -17.83 17.63
CA ARG A 54 -11.93 -17.86 19.09
C ARG A 54 -11.13 -16.78 19.84
N LEU A 55 -9.90 -16.52 19.41
CA LEU A 55 -9.07 -15.49 20.03
C LEU A 55 -9.57 -14.10 19.62
N ALA A 56 -9.94 -13.91 18.35
CA ALA A 56 -10.51 -12.66 17.87
C ALA A 56 -11.79 -12.29 18.64
N ASP A 57 -12.71 -13.24 18.87
CA ASP A 57 -13.93 -13.02 19.65
C ASP A 57 -13.63 -12.58 21.08
N ARG A 58 -12.63 -13.20 21.73
CA ARG A 58 -12.17 -12.82 23.06
C ARG A 58 -11.63 -11.40 23.08
N MET A 59 -10.79 -11.05 22.10
CA MET A 59 -10.21 -9.71 21.94
C MET A 59 -11.31 -8.65 21.74
N ILE A 60 -12.26 -8.90 20.84
CA ILE A 60 -13.40 -8.01 20.57
C ILE A 60 -14.24 -7.81 21.84
N SER A 61 -14.51 -8.88 22.58
CA SER A 61 -15.26 -8.80 23.86
C SER A 61 -14.56 -7.95 24.93
N ALA A 62 -13.27 -7.63 24.74
CA ALA A 62 -12.47 -6.77 25.59
C ALA A 62 -12.14 -5.42 24.94
N GLY A 63 -12.83 -5.03 23.86
CA GLY A 63 -12.69 -3.73 23.22
C GLY A 63 -11.64 -3.65 22.09
N PHE A 64 -11.12 -4.78 21.60
CA PHE A 64 -10.21 -4.75 20.45
C PHE A 64 -10.98 -4.38 19.17
N CYS A 65 -10.55 -3.32 18.51
CA CYS A 65 -11.28 -2.77 17.36
C CYS A 65 -10.41 -2.42 16.16
N ARG A 66 -9.07 -2.45 16.28
CA ARG A 66 -8.17 -2.12 15.18
C ARG A 66 -6.87 -2.90 15.25
N THR A 67 -6.35 -3.31 14.10
CA THR A 67 -5.04 -3.94 14.01
C THR A 67 -4.27 -3.48 12.77
N THR A 68 -2.94 -3.55 12.86
CA THR A 68 -2.06 -3.51 11.69
C THR A 68 -1.37 -4.86 11.52
N LEU A 69 -1.42 -5.44 10.33
CA LEU A 69 -0.81 -6.72 9.99
C LEU A 69 0.46 -6.51 9.16
N GLY A 70 1.55 -7.16 9.56
CA GLY A 70 2.80 -7.21 8.80
C GLY A 70 2.75 -8.21 7.65
N VAL A 71 1.92 -7.93 6.63
CA VAL A 71 1.77 -8.75 5.41
C VAL A 71 3.02 -8.65 4.54
N GLU A 72 3.56 -7.44 4.41
CA GLU A 72 4.68 -7.01 3.57
C GLU A 72 4.50 -7.19 2.05
N SER A 73 4.00 -8.33 1.59
CA SER A 73 3.79 -8.62 0.17
C SER A 73 2.73 -9.71 0.00
N PHE A 74 2.03 -9.71 -1.14
CA PHE A 74 1.23 -10.87 -1.57
C PHE A 74 1.93 -11.67 -2.69
N SER A 75 3.27 -11.69 -2.70
CA SER A 75 4.09 -12.62 -3.48
C SER A 75 4.89 -13.54 -2.55
N ASP A 76 4.68 -14.86 -2.67
CA ASP A 76 5.46 -15.86 -1.92
C ASP A 76 6.97 -15.80 -2.27
N HIS A 77 7.30 -15.37 -3.50
CA HIS A 77 8.68 -15.14 -3.92
C HIS A 77 9.33 -14.04 -3.06
N VAL A 78 8.67 -12.88 -2.92
CA VAL A 78 9.16 -11.76 -2.09
C VAL A 78 9.16 -12.12 -0.61
N LEU A 79 8.10 -12.76 -0.10
CA LEU A 79 8.02 -13.18 1.29
C LEU A 79 9.17 -14.13 1.67
N LYS A 80 9.54 -15.05 0.76
CA LYS A 80 10.68 -15.95 0.95
C LYS A 80 12.01 -15.18 1.02
N MET A 81 12.22 -14.19 0.15
CA MET A 81 13.43 -13.35 0.21
C MET A 81 13.51 -12.50 1.50
N MET A 82 12.35 -12.07 2.02
CA MET A 82 12.25 -11.40 3.32
C MET A 82 12.39 -12.36 4.52
N VAL A 83 12.49 -13.67 4.29
CA VAL A 83 12.50 -14.71 5.34
C VAL A 83 11.25 -14.63 6.21
N LYS A 84 10.10 -14.34 5.59
CA LYS A 84 8.81 -14.34 6.28
C LYS A 84 8.31 -15.77 6.45
N GLY A 85 7.90 -16.10 7.67
CA GLY A 85 7.33 -17.41 8.02
C GLY A 85 5.85 -17.58 7.68
N ARG A 86 5.32 -16.82 6.70
CA ARG A 86 3.92 -16.87 6.28
C ARG A 86 3.81 -16.88 4.77
N SER A 87 2.83 -17.61 4.25
CA SER A 87 2.48 -17.59 2.83
C SER A 87 1.42 -16.54 2.50
N VAL A 88 1.30 -16.22 1.22
CA VAL A 88 0.24 -15.36 0.67
C VAL A 88 -1.14 -15.86 1.08
N ALA A 89 -1.40 -17.17 0.94
CA ALA A 89 -2.68 -17.78 1.31
C ALA A 89 -3.04 -17.56 2.79
N GLN A 90 -2.06 -17.75 3.69
CA GLN A 90 -2.26 -17.53 5.13
C GLN A 90 -2.51 -16.05 5.47
N ASN A 91 -1.87 -15.12 4.74
CA ASN A 91 -2.10 -13.69 4.91
C ASN A 91 -3.51 -13.31 4.44
N ILE A 92 -3.93 -13.77 3.26
CA ILE A 92 -5.29 -13.59 2.72
C ILE A 92 -6.35 -14.12 3.69
N GLU A 93 -6.17 -15.34 4.20
CA GLU A 93 -7.10 -15.97 5.14
C GLU A 93 -7.26 -15.12 6.42
N THR A 94 -6.14 -14.65 6.97
CA THR A 94 -6.14 -13.83 8.19
C THR A 94 -6.80 -12.48 7.97
N VAL A 95 -6.47 -11.80 6.86
CA VAL A 95 -7.07 -10.51 6.51
C VAL A 95 -8.60 -10.67 6.34
N ARG A 96 -9.05 -11.68 5.58
CA ARG A 96 -10.49 -11.97 5.41
C ARG A 96 -11.17 -12.29 6.74
N LEU A 97 -10.56 -13.13 7.58
CA LEU A 97 -11.10 -13.48 8.89
C LEU A 97 -11.34 -12.24 9.75
N LEU A 98 -10.36 -11.33 9.81
CA LEU A 98 -10.45 -10.14 10.64
C LEU A 98 -11.41 -9.08 10.07
N LEU A 99 -11.48 -8.94 8.74
CA LEU A 99 -12.38 -7.98 8.09
C LEU A 99 -13.87 -8.36 8.22
N ARG A 100 -14.18 -9.65 8.36
CA ARG A 100 -15.53 -10.16 8.68
C ARG A 100 -15.98 -9.83 10.11
N LEU A 101 -15.05 -9.41 10.95
CA LEU A 101 -15.32 -9.02 12.33
C LEU A 101 -15.50 -7.49 12.44
N PRO A 102 -15.96 -6.96 13.58
CA PRO A 102 -15.99 -5.51 13.83
C PRO A 102 -14.58 -4.94 14.11
N ILE A 103 -13.58 -5.32 13.31
CA ILE A 103 -12.17 -4.89 13.44
C ILE A 103 -11.78 -4.12 12.17
N SER A 104 -11.17 -2.95 12.35
CA SER A 104 -10.45 -2.26 11.28
C SER A 104 -9.06 -2.88 11.10
N VAL A 105 -8.69 -3.24 9.87
CA VAL A 105 -7.45 -3.91 9.51
C VAL A 105 -6.64 -3.02 8.58
N ASP A 106 -5.45 -2.67 9.02
CA ASP A 106 -4.43 -2.04 8.20
C ASP A 106 -3.42 -3.12 7.78
N VAL A 107 -3.01 -3.17 6.51
CA VAL A 107 -1.94 -4.07 6.06
C VAL A 107 -0.68 -3.27 5.74
N ASN A 108 0.42 -3.57 6.41
CA ASN A 108 1.71 -3.04 6.02
C ASN A 108 2.19 -3.78 4.78
N LEU A 109 2.52 -3.04 3.73
CA LEU A 109 3.16 -3.55 2.52
C LEU A 109 4.50 -2.87 2.34
N ILE A 110 5.52 -3.61 1.90
CA ILE A 110 6.83 -3.08 1.56
C ILE A 110 6.99 -3.18 0.05
N CYS A 111 7.21 -2.06 -0.61
CA CYS A 111 7.56 -2.03 -2.03
C CYS A 111 9.06 -1.76 -2.22
N GLY A 112 9.60 -2.33 -3.30
CA GLY A 112 10.98 -2.15 -3.70
C GLY A 112 11.98 -2.99 -2.91
N PHE A 113 11.55 -4.16 -2.41
CA PHE A 113 12.47 -5.09 -1.77
C PHE A 113 13.51 -5.61 -2.79
N PRO A 114 14.79 -5.79 -2.41
CA PRO A 114 15.80 -6.29 -3.35
C PRO A 114 15.41 -7.64 -3.96
N GLY A 115 15.35 -7.68 -5.30
CA GLY A 115 14.90 -8.84 -6.08
C GLY A 115 13.40 -8.87 -6.41
N GLU A 116 12.60 -7.91 -5.92
CA GLU A 116 11.18 -7.79 -6.26
C GLU A 116 10.98 -7.49 -7.76
N THR A 117 10.31 -8.40 -8.46
CA THR A 117 9.97 -8.24 -9.88
C THR A 117 8.70 -7.42 -10.07
N ASP A 118 8.45 -6.94 -11.30
CA ASP A 118 7.19 -6.28 -11.63
C ASP A 118 6.00 -7.22 -11.41
N HIS A 119 6.16 -8.51 -11.72
CA HIS A 119 5.13 -9.52 -11.48
C HIS A 119 4.77 -9.62 -9.99
N ASP A 120 5.77 -9.66 -9.11
CA ASP A 120 5.56 -9.71 -7.66
C ASP A 120 4.82 -8.48 -7.13
N PHE A 121 5.19 -7.31 -7.65
CA PHE A 121 4.59 -6.04 -7.29
C PHE A 121 3.12 -5.98 -7.72
N TYR A 122 2.82 -6.29 -8.98
CA TYR A 122 1.44 -6.26 -9.49
C TYR A 122 0.58 -7.35 -8.86
N GLN A 123 1.14 -8.55 -8.59
CA GLN A 123 0.45 -9.58 -7.82
C GLN A 123 0.04 -9.06 -6.43
N THR A 124 0.90 -8.27 -5.79
CA THR A 124 0.60 -7.64 -4.49
C THR A 124 -0.58 -6.66 -4.59
N ALA A 125 -0.54 -5.76 -5.57
CA ALA A 125 -1.62 -4.80 -5.78
C ALA A 125 -2.95 -5.49 -6.16
N ASP A 126 -2.91 -6.44 -7.10
CA ASP A 126 -4.09 -7.16 -7.59
C ASP A 126 -4.74 -8.01 -6.51
N THR A 127 -3.93 -8.70 -5.69
CA THR A 127 -4.45 -9.50 -4.58
C THR A 127 -5.22 -8.63 -3.58
N TRP A 128 -4.69 -7.44 -3.26
CA TRP A 128 -5.37 -6.49 -2.38
C TRP A 128 -6.68 -5.99 -2.99
N LEU A 129 -6.68 -5.63 -4.28
CA LEU A 129 -7.90 -5.19 -4.97
C LEU A 129 -8.97 -6.28 -5.03
N ASN A 130 -8.57 -7.53 -5.32
CA ASN A 130 -9.49 -8.67 -5.37
C ASN A 130 -10.09 -8.96 -3.99
N LEU A 131 -9.26 -8.96 -2.93
CA LEU A 131 -9.72 -9.11 -1.54
C LEU A 131 -10.85 -8.16 -1.16
N LEU A 132 -10.80 -6.93 -1.67
CA LEU A 132 -11.77 -5.88 -1.38
C LEU A 132 -12.98 -5.91 -2.33
N SER A 133 -12.79 -6.36 -3.57
CA SER A 133 -13.86 -6.44 -4.57
C SER A 133 -14.83 -7.58 -4.27
N ASP A 134 -14.33 -8.66 -3.67
CA ASP A 134 -15.13 -9.85 -3.34
C ASP A 134 -16.20 -9.58 -2.27
N GLU A 135 -16.01 -8.57 -1.42
CA GLU A 135 -16.74 -8.45 -0.15
C GLU A 135 -17.06 -6.98 0.17
N SER A 136 -18.20 -6.47 -0.33
CA SER A 136 -18.64 -5.08 -0.12
C SER A 136 -18.72 -4.65 1.36
N GLU A 137 -18.83 -5.61 2.29
CA GLU A 137 -18.83 -5.41 3.74
C GLU A 137 -17.48 -4.97 4.34
N PHE A 138 -16.38 -5.10 3.59
CA PHE A 138 -15.05 -4.67 4.01
C PHE A 138 -14.86 -3.15 3.87
N SER A 139 -15.82 -2.47 3.24
CA SER A 139 -15.84 -1.02 3.10
C SER A 139 -15.84 -0.32 4.47
N GLY A 140 -14.83 0.52 4.68
CA GLY A 140 -14.58 1.30 5.89
C GLY A 140 -13.61 0.65 6.85
N LYS A 141 -13.24 -0.62 6.62
CA LYS A 141 -12.50 -1.42 7.59
C LYS A 141 -11.11 -1.84 7.12
N ALA A 142 -10.76 -1.62 5.86
CA ALA A 142 -9.50 -2.10 5.29
C ALA A 142 -8.68 -0.95 4.71
N GLN A 143 -7.40 -0.87 5.05
CA GLN A 143 -6.47 0.06 4.40
C GLN A 143 -5.09 -0.57 4.18
N VAL A 144 -4.38 -0.05 3.18
CA VAL A 144 -2.96 -0.32 2.98
C VAL A 144 -2.14 0.76 3.67
N ALA A 145 -1.09 0.35 4.36
CA ALA A 145 0.00 1.19 4.82
C ALA A 145 1.25 0.81 4.01
N PRO A 146 1.49 1.46 2.86
CA PRO A 146 2.66 1.15 2.04
C PRO A 146 3.92 1.77 2.66
N HIS A 147 5.03 1.06 2.55
CA HIS A 147 6.34 1.51 2.97
C HIS A 147 7.35 1.24 1.86
N ILE A 148 8.22 2.20 1.61
CA ILE A 148 9.38 1.98 0.75
C ILE A 148 10.39 1.13 1.51
N PHE A 149 10.99 0.14 0.85
CA PHE A 149 12.10 -0.62 1.40
C PHE A 149 13.24 0.29 1.88
N GLN A 150 13.79 -0.01 3.04
CA GLN A 150 14.91 0.72 3.63
C GLN A 150 15.97 -0.24 4.13
N VAL A 151 17.24 0.09 3.89
CA VAL A 151 18.38 -0.61 4.50
C VAL A 151 18.51 -0.15 5.96
N ARG A 152 17.93 -0.91 6.88
CA ARG A 152 17.88 -0.55 8.31
C ARG A 152 19.14 -1.00 9.06
N PRO A 153 19.78 -0.12 9.86
CA PRO A 153 20.91 -0.49 10.72
C PRO A 153 20.69 -1.80 11.47
N PHE A 154 21.75 -2.62 11.55
CA PHE A 154 21.76 -3.92 12.24
C PHE A 154 20.85 -5.01 11.66
N SER A 155 20.15 -4.77 10.55
CA SER A 155 19.47 -5.84 9.80
C SER A 155 20.47 -6.71 9.04
N ASN A 156 20.11 -7.95 8.73
CA ASN A 156 20.94 -8.83 7.89
C ASN A 156 21.30 -8.17 6.54
N ILE A 157 20.36 -7.41 5.97
CA ILE A 157 20.58 -6.68 4.71
C ILE A 157 21.58 -5.53 4.89
N TYR A 158 21.59 -4.87 6.05
CA TYR A 158 22.59 -3.83 6.35
C TYR A 158 23.98 -4.42 6.60
N LEU A 159 24.05 -5.57 7.26
CA LEU A 159 25.31 -6.24 7.56
C LEU A 159 25.95 -6.86 6.31
N GLU A 160 25.14 -7.38 5.39
CA GLU A 160 25.61 -8.09 4.20
C GLU A 160 24.88 -7.61 2.91
N PRO A 161 24.93 -6.31 2.56
CA PRO A 161 24.12 -5.73 1.48
C PRO A 161 24.40 -6.33 0.11
N SER A 162 25.65 -6.72 -0.15
CA SER A 162 26.04 -7.34 -1.41
C SER A 162 25.34 -8.68 -1.67
N LYS A 163 24.99 -9.46 -0.62
CA LYS A 163 24.21 -10.70 -0.76
C LYS A 163 22.81 -10.46 -1.32
N TYR A 164 22.29 -9.26 -1.12
CA TYR A 164 20.97 -8.83 -1.59
C TYR A 164 21.06 -7.98 -2.86
N GLY A 165 22.22 -7.92 -3.52
CA GLY A 165 22.41 -7.08 -4.70
C GLY A 165 22.36 -5.58 -4.40
N ILE A 166 22.61 -5.17 -3.16
CA ILE A 166 22.65 -3.77 -2.75
C ILE A 166 24.09 -3.25 -2.74
N ARG A 167 24.31 -2.10 -3.38
CA ARG A 167 25.55 -1.32 -3.28
C ARG A 167 25.33 -0.12 -2.38
N ILE A 168 26.15 0.03 -1.34
CA ILE A 168 26.10 1.15 -0.41
C ILE A 168 27.18 2.17 -0.78
N SER A 169 26.80 3.45 -0.81
CA SER A 169 27.71 4.57 -0.84
C SER A 169 27.79 5.19 0.56
N TYR A 170 29.00 5.31 1.10
CA TYR A 170 29.25 5.92 2.41
C TYR A 170 29.61 7.40 2.27
N TRP A 171 29.68 8.08 3.40
CA TRP A 171 30.19 9.45 3.45
C TRP A 171 31.70 9.44 3.15
N ASP A 172 32.16 10.30 2.25
CA ASP A 172 33.57 10.40 1.86
C ASP A 172 34.31 11.51 2.61
N HIS A 173 35.65 11.49 2.54
CA HIS A 173 36.50 12.46 3.21
C HIS A 173 36.27 13.90 2.75
N THR A 174 35.85 14.12 1.51
CA THR A 174 35.52 15.45 0.95
C THR A 174 34.34 16.10 1.66
N PHE A 175 33.32 15.33 2.04
CA PHE A 175 32.18 15.85 2.83
C PHE A 175 32.53 16.10 4.30
N LEU A 176 33.56 15.40 4.81
CA LEU A 176 33.97 15.41 6.21
C LEU A 176 35.04 16.46 6.55
N GLN A 177 35.63 17.15 5.58
CA GLN A 177 36.79 18.05 5.80
C GLN A 177 36.55 19.15 6.86
N ASN A 178 35.30 19.57 7.06
CA ASN A 178 34.91 20.61 8.04
C ASN A 178 34.17 20.05 9.26
N ARG A 179 34.20 18.74 9.50
CA ARG A 179 33.56 18.09 10.64
C ARG A 179 34.58 17.68 11.69
N ASP A 180 34.14 17.60 12.94
CA ASP A 180 34.97 17.14 14.04
C ASP A 180 35.46 15.71 13.76
N LYS A 181 36.79 15.53 13.80
CA LYS A 181 37.49 14.27 13.52
C LYS A 181 36.97 13.11 14.38
N THR A 182 36.39 13.41 15.54
CA THR A 182 35.75 12.44 16.45
C THR A 182 34.62 11.67 15.77
N PHE A 183 33.90 12.28 14.82
CA PHE A 183 32.78 11.65 14.10
C PHE A 183 33.20 10.95 12.81
N HIS A 184 34.45 11.10 12.34
CA HIS A 184 34.87 10.53 11.04
C HIS A 184 34.76 9.00 11.05
N GLY A 185 35.16 8.36 12.15
CA GLY A 185 35.02 6.90 12.30
C GLY A 185 33.57 6.44 12.24
N LEU A 186 32.65 7.18 12.87
CA LEU A 186 31.22 6.87 12.86
C LEU A 186 30.60 7.12 11.47
N LEU A 187 30.87 8.27 10.85
CA LEU A 187 30.27 8.66 9.57
C LEU A 187 30.69 7.74 8.42
N ASN A 188 31.89 7.18 8.46
CA ASN A 188 32.33 6.16 7.50
C ASN A 188 31.58 4.83 7.64
N THR A 189 30.86 4.60 8.74
CA THR A 189 30.06 3.36 8.97
C THR A 189 28.58 3.55 8.68
N ILE A 190 28.12 4.78 8.44
CA ILE A 190 26.71 5.10 8.17
C ILE A 190 26.51 5.20 6.66
N PRO A 191 25.65 4.37 6.05
CA PRO A 191 25.27 4.51 4.64
C PRO A 191 24.74 5.93 4.34
N ARG A 192 25.30 6.57 3.32
CA ARG A 192 24.77 7.84 2.79
C ARG A 192 23.61 7.57 1.83
N SER A 193 23.80 6.60 0.95
CA SER A 193 22.79 6.14 -0.01
C SER A 193 23.03 4.69 -0.36
N PHE A 194 22.06 4.06 -1.01
CA PHE A 194 22.20 2.72 -1.54
C PHE A 194 21.52 2.61 -2.91
N GLN A 195 21.96 1.63 -3.69
CA GLN A 195 21.37 1.25 -4.96
C GLN A 195 21.01 -0.23 -4.91
N ILE A 196 19.83 -0.58 -5.43
CA ILE A 196 19.38 -1.96 -5.59
C ILE A 196 19.65 -2.36 -7.05
N SER A 197 20.29 -3.52 -7.24
CA SER A 197 20.51 -4.05 -8.59
C SER A 197 19.18 -4.32 -9.30
N ASN A 198 19.06 -3.86 -10.54
CA ASN A 198 17.88 -4.02 -11.39
C ASN A 198 16.57 -3.42 -10.85
N LEU A 199 16.65 -2.48 -9.91
CA LEU A 199 15.47 -1.74 -9.44
C LEU A 199 15.83 -0.27 -9.16
N PRO A 200 15.63 0.64 -10.15
CA PRO A 200 15.94 2.05 -9.98
C PRO A 200 15.01 2.71 -8.96
N SER A 201 15.50 3.78 -8.31
CA SER A 201 14.72 4.48 -7.27
C SER A 201 13.40 5.05 -7.79
N GLU A 202 13.36 5.50 -9.05
CA GLU A 202 12.15 6.02 -9.71
C GLU A 202 11.04 4.96 -9.74
N GLU A 203 11.39 3.71 -10.06
CA GLU A 203 10.46 2.60 -10.05
C GLU A 203 9.94 2.30 -8.62
N ILE A 204 10.80 2.38 -7.61
CA ILE A 204 10.38 2.22 -6.20
C ILE A 204 9.37 3.30 -5.80
N PHE A 205 9.61 4.56 -6.19
CA PHE A 205 8.68 5.66 -5.93
C PHE A 205 7.36 5.50 -6.69
N LYS A 206 7.41 5.04 -7.95
CA LYS A 206 6.22 4.70 -8.74
C LYS A 206 5.39 3.60 -8.06
N ARG A 207 6.03 2.51 -7.64
CA ARG A 207 5.41 1.41 -6.89
C ARG A 207 4.76 1.89 -5.59
N TYR A 208 5.48 2.69 -4.80
CA TYR A 208 4.92 3.32 -3.60
C TYR A 208 3.69 4.18 -3.90
N HIS A 209 3.77 5.00 -4.97
CA HIS A 209 2.65 5.83 -5.38
C HIS A 209 1.43 4.96 -5.71
N ILE A 210 1.59 3.91 -6.52
CA ILE A 210 0.51 2.97 -6.86
C ILE A 210 -0.10 2.36 -5.58
N LEU A 211 0.70 1.82 -4.66
CA LEU A 211 0.17 1.23 -3.42
C LEU A 211 -0.53 2.27 -2.54
N SER A 212 -0.06 3.52 -2.52
CA SER A 212 -0.68 4.61 -1.75
C SER A 212 -2.03 5.06 -2.33
N GLN A 213 -2.28 4.79 -3.61
CA GLN A 213 -3.56 5.07 -4.27
C GLN A 213 -4.52 3.88 -4.22
N LEU A 214 -4.08 2.70 -3.76
CA LEU A 214 -4.98 1.57 -3.58
C LEU A 214 -6.14 1.98 -2.66
N PRO A 215 -7.38 1.62 -3.02
CA PRO A 215 -8.55 2.17 -2.39
C PRO A 215 -8.53 1.89 -0.88
N ILE A 216 -8.66 2.96 -0.10
CA ILE A 216 -9.24 2.91 1.24
C ILE A 216 -10.74 2.72 0.99
N VAL A 217 -11.20 1.48 0.93
CA VAL A 217 -12.64 1.23 0.79
C VAL A 217 -13.26 1.77 2.08
N GLY A 218 -14.16 2.76 2.01
CA GLY A 218 -14.70 3.40 3.23
C GLY A 218 -15.14 4.86 3.24
N LYS A 219 -15.31 5.55 2.10
CA LYS A 219 -15.95 6.88 2.11
C LYS A 219 -17.47 6.76 2.38
N LYS A 220 -17.84 6.48 3.64
CA LYS A 220 -19.04 7.06 4.25
C LYS A 220 -18.55 8.14 5.22
N ILE A 221 -18.59 9.38 4.75
CA ILE A 221 -18.46 10.54 5.64
C ILE A 221 -19.76 10.61 6.44
N ASN A 222 -19.72 10.23 7.71
CA ASN A 222 -20.50 10.85 8.78
C ASN A 222 -19.93 10.47 10.15
N GLY A 223 -19.33 11.46 10.82
CA GLY A 223 -18.94 11.42 12.22
C GLY A 223 -17.54 10.86 12.48
N TRP A 224 -16.73 11.65 13.19
CA TRP A 224 -15.38 11.36 13.70
C TRP A 224 -14.23 11.56 12.71
N GLY A 225 -13.77 12.81 12.66
CA GLY A 225 -12.72 13.28 11.78
C GLY A 225 -11.31 13.04 12.30
N TYR A 226 -10.43 12.63 11.39
CA TYR A 226 -9.08 13.17 11.34
C TYR A 226 -9.12 14.30 10.30
N ARG A 227 -8.96 15.56 10.75
CA ARG A 227 -8.92 16.73 9.85
C ARG A 227 -7.62 16.65 9.04
N ASN A 228 -7.70 16.24 7.77
CA ASN A 228 -6.65 16.54 6.81
C ASN A 228 -6.98 17.82 6.05
N HIS A 229 -5.93 18.63 5.88
CA HIS A 229 -5.93 19.94 5.27
C HIS A 229 -6.62 19.94 3.90
N LYS A 230 -7.36 21.03 3.66
CA LYS A 230 -8.00 21.40 2.40
C LYS A 230 -7.08 21.15 1.21
N ASN A 231 -7.47 20.25 0.31
CA ASN A 231 -7.24 20.42 -1.11
C ASN A 231 -8.57 20.18 -1.82
N SER A 232 -9.03 21.22 -2.49
CA SER A 232 -10.22 21.27 -3.34
C SER A 232 -10.07 20.29 -4.50
N TYR A 233 -10.97 19.31 -4.57
CA TYR A 233 -11.13 18.45 -5.75
C TYR A 233 -12.16 19.09 -6.68
N ASN A 234 -11.73 19.43 -7.91
CA ASN A 234 -12.63 19.79 -9.02
C ASN A 234 -12.66 18.63 -10.02
N ASP A 235 -13.83 18.49 -10.65
CA ASP A 235 -14.31 17.38 -11.48
C ASP A 235 -13.42 16.97 -12.68
N SER A 236 -13.26 15.64 -12.85
CA SER A 236 -13.09 14.85 -14.09
C SER A 236 -12.15 13.64 -13.87
N ASP A 237 -12.59 12.66 -13.08
CA ASP A 237 -11.86 11.40 -12.90
C ASP A 237 -12.18 10.44 -14.08
N ILE A 238 -11.14 10.02 -14.80
CA ILE A 238 -11.21 8.96 -15.82
C ILE A 238 -10.51 7.72 -15.24
N PHE A 239 -11.15 6.55 -15.31
CA PHE A 239 -10.62 5.30 -14.72
C PHE A 239 -10.35 4.25 -15.82
N PHE A 240 -9.20 3.56 -15.72
CA PHE A 240 -8.79 2.46 -16.59
C PHE A 240 -8.44 1.20 -15.79
N LEU A 241 -8.68 0.03 -16.39
CA LEU A 241 -8.25 -1.27 -15.86
C LEU A 241 -7.73 -2.14 -17.00
N LYS A 242 -6.47 -2.61 -16.94
CA LYS A 242 -6.00 -3.77 -17.70
C LYS A 242 -5.78 -4.96 -16.75
N ASN A 243 -6.40 -6.09 -17.08
CA ASN A 243 -5.94 -7.42 -16.71
C ASN A 243 -6.01 -8.24 -18.02
N THR A 244 -4.95 -8.97 -18.35
CA THR A 244 -4.76 -9.77 -19.57
C THR A 244 -5.40 -11.16 -19.52
N VAL A 245 -6.16 -11.50 -18.48
CA VAL A 245 -6.69 -12.88 -18.30
C VAL A 245 -8.22 -12.99 -18.39
N LEU A 246 -8.99 -11.90 -18.19
CA LEU A 246 -10.46 -11.99 -18.08
C LEU A 246 -11.14 -11.08 -19.11
N GLN A 247 -11.65 -11.67 -20.19
CA GLN A 247 -12.30 -11.03 -21.35
C GLN A 247 -13.64 -10.31 -21.07
N ASN A 248 -14.00 -10.00 -19.82
CA ASN A 248 -15.17 -9.16 -19.50
C ASN A 248 -14.85 -8.32 -18.25
N LYS A 249 -15.03 -6.99 -18.30
CA LYS A 249 -14.68 -6.09 -17.18
C LYS A 249 -15.86 -5.31 -16.62
N LEU A 250 -15.83 -5.12 -15.30
CA LEU A 250 -16.67 -4.23 -14.49
C LEU A 250 -15.91 -2.94 -14.19
N VAL A 251 -16.56 -1.79 -14.33
CA VAL A 251 -16.06 -0.46 -13.92
C VAL A 251 -16.87 0.03 -12.74
N LEU A 252 -16.16 0.55 -11.73
CA LEU A 252 -16.73 1.13 -10.53
C LEU A 252 -16.71 2.65 -10.65
N ASP A 253 -17.83 3.31 -10.37
CA ASP A 253 -17.88 4.76 -10.24
C ASP A 253 -17.56 5.23 -8.81
N SER A 254 -17.48 6.55 -8.64
CA SER A 254 -17.19 7.22 -7.35
C SER A 254 -18.27 7.00 -6.27
N LEU A 255 -19.41 6.40 -6.64
CA LEU A 255 -20.54 6.06 -5.77
C LEU A 255 -20.63 4.55 -5.51
N GLY A 256 -19.76 3.73 -6.12
CA GLY A 256 -19.70 2.28 -5.94
C GLY A 256 -20.63 1.49 -6.86
N HIS A 257 -21.20 2.08 -7.91
CA HIS A 257 -21.96 1.33 -8.90
C HIS A 257 -21.05 0.62 -9.89
N THR A 258 -21.43 -0.61 -10.22
CA THR A 258 -20.74 -1.49 -11.14
C THR A 258 -21.34 -1.42 -12.55
N TYR A 259 -20.51 -1.17 -13.57
CA TYR A 259 -20.90 -1.14 -14.98
C TYR A 259 -20.10 -2.15 -15.78
N GLN A 260 -20.77 -2.94 -16.62
CA GLN A 260 -20.09 -3.87 -17.51
C GLN A 260 -19.57 -3.10 -18.74
N ILE A 261 -18.26 -3.05 -18.94
CA ILE A 261 -17.66 -2.48 -20.15
C ILE A 261 -17.32 -3.60 -21.13
N TRP A 262 -17.97 -3.56 -22.29
CA TRP A 262 -17.59 -4.31 -23.47
C TRP A 262 -16.43 -3.59 -24.17
N LEU A 263 -15.29 -4.26 -24.30
CA LEU A 263 -14.22 -3.85 -25.20
C LEU A 263 -14.35 -4.66 -26.50
N PRO A 264 -14.95 -4.13 -27.57
CA PRO A 264 -14.67 -4.67 -28.88
C PRO A 264 -13.24 -4.24 -29.27
N PHE A 265 -12.55 -5.01 -30.11
CA PHE A 265 -11.28 -4.65 -30.78
C PHE A 265 -9.96 -5.06 -30.10
N GLU A 266 -9.61 -6.35 -30.22
CA GLU A 266 -8.20 -6.81 -30.15
C GLU A 266 -7.39 -6.48 -31.43
N LYS A 267 -8.00 -5.92 -32.50
CA LYS A 267 -7.37 -5.81 -33.84
C LYS A 267 -6.97 -4.42 -34.35
N ARG A 268 -7.02 -3.35 -33.54
CA ARG A 268 -6.72 -1.97 -34.04
C ARG A 268 -5.56 -1.25 -33.35
N PHE A 269 -4.86 -1.90 -32.40
CA PHE A 269 -3.74 -1.26 -31.69
C PHE A 269 -2.51 -1.02 -32.58
N GLU A 270 -2.33 -1.79 -33.65
CA GLU A 270 -1.21 -1.65 -34.59
C GLU A 270 -1.29 -0.41 -35.51
N GLU A 271 -2.42 0.30 -35.54
CA GLU A 271 -2.65 1.45 -36.44
C GLU A 271 -2.23 2.81 -35.82
N TYR A 272 -1.91 2.86 -34.52
CA TYR A 272 -1.54 4.11 -33.82
C TYR A 272 -0.02 4.30 -33.74
N THR A 273 0.45 5.54 -33.95
CA THR A 273 1.88 5.91 -33.93
C THR A 273 2.13 7.19 -33.12
N GLY A 274 3.39 7.43 -32.71
CA GLY A 274 3.80 8.62 -31.97
C GLY A 274 3.13 8.75 -30.60
N VAL A 275 2.80 9.98 -30.20
CA VAL A 275 2.23 10.34 -28.87
C VAL A 275 1.04 9.47 -28.48
N ILE A 276 0.19 9.07 -29.43
CA ILE A 276 -1.00 8.25 -29.16
C ILE A 276 -0.62 6.82 -28.79
N LYS A 277 0.41 6.26 -29.44
CA LYS A 277 0.93 4.93 -29.11
C LYS A 277 1.57 4.93 -27.73
N ASP A 278 2.44 5.91 -27.46
CA ASP A 278 3.13 6.06 -26.16
C ASP A 278 2.11 6.28 -25.03
N LEU A 279 1.05 7.06 -25.29
CA LEU A 279 -0.08 7.25 -24.38
C LEU A 279 -0.82 5.93 -24.13
N ILE A 280 -1.18 5.17 -25.18
CA ILE A 280 -1.86 3.87 -25.03
C ILE A 280 -1.00 2.86 -24.24
N GLU A 281 0.31 2.79 -24.49
CA GLU A 281 1.25 1.93 -23.77
C GLU A 281 1.38 2.33 -22.29
N SER A 282 1.41 3.64 -21.98
CA SER A 282 1.45 4.14 -20.60
C SER A 282 0.14 3.89 -19.82
N LEU A 283 -0.99 3.80 -20.52
CA LEU A 283 -2.33 3.57 -19.96
C LEU A 283 -2.62 2.08 -19.66
N GLU A 284 -1.69 1.18 -19.98
CA GLU A 284 -1.83 -0.25 -19.69
C GLU A 284 -1.70 -0.60 -18.19
N VAL A 285 -1.36 0.37 -17.34
CA VAL A 285 -1.08 0.17 -15.91
C VAL A 285 -2.17 0.84 -15.03
N GLY A 286 -3.26 0.12 -14.79
CA GLY A 286 -4.27 0.42 -13.76
C GLY A 286 -4.98 1.79 -13.85
N PRO A 287 -5.82 2.15 -12.84
CA PRO A 287 -6.57 3.40 -12.88
C PRO A 287 -5.66 4.59 -12.54
N VAL A 288 -5.52 5.53 -13.48
CA VAL A 288 -4.66 6.72 -13.34
C VAL A 288 -5.48 8.00 -13.46
N LYS A 289 -5.35 8.92 -12.50
CA LYS A 289 -5.99 10.24 -12.55
C LYS A 289 -5.52 11.05 -13.76
N TYR A 290 -6.40 11.85 -14.36
CA TYR A 290 -6.09 12.70 -15.52
C TYR A 290 -4.83 13.54 -15.35
N THR A 291 -4.65 14.17 -14.18
CA THR A 291 -3.45 14.96 -13.86
C THR A 291 -2.19 14.10 -13.75
N ASN A 292 -2.34 12.84 -13.34
CA ASN A 292 -1.23 11.90 -13.22
C ASN A 292 -0.83 11.34 -14.58
N ILE A 293 -1.76 11.18 -15.54
CA ILE A 293 -1.45 10.80 -16.93
C ILE A 293 -0.56 11.87 -17.58
N LEU A 294 -0.95 13.15 -17.43
CA LEU A 294 -0.14 14.27 -17.92
C LEU A 294 1.20 14.38 -17.21
N GLY A 295 1.26 14.07 -15.90
CA GLY A 295 2.49 14.07 -15.12
C GLY A 295 3.45 12.93 -15.48
N LEU A 296 2.96 11.70 -15.59
CA LEU A 296 3.73 10.51 -15.96
C LEU A 296 4.36 10.66 -17.35
N LEU A 297 3.61 11.15 -18.33
CA LEU A 297 4.10 11.33 -19.69
C LEU A 297 5.02 12.55 -19.86
N SER A 298 4.89 13.55 -19.00
CA SER A 298 5.83 14.69 -18.96
C SER A 298 7.21 14.32 -18.39
N LEU A 299 7.30 13.20 -17.67
CA LEU A 299 8.54 12.69 -17.10
C LEU A 299 9.29 11.78 -18.09
N GLU A 300 8.58 11.15 -19.04
CA GLU A 300 9.18 10.21 -19.99
C GLU A 300 9.21 10.69 -21.46
N ALA A 301 8.59 11.81 -21.84
CA ALA A 301 8.42 12.11 -23.27
C ALA A 301 8.85 13.51 -23.75
N THR A 302 9.44 13.50 -24.94
CA THR A 302 9.89 14.61 -25.81
C THR A 302 8.75 15.52 -26.33
N TYR A 303 7.54 15.47 -25.74
CA TYR A 303 6.34 16.11 -26.24
C TYR A 303 5.80 17.17 -25.29
N SER A 304 5.23 18.24 -25.84
CA SER A 304 4.62 19.32 -25.09
C SER A 304 3.30 18.90 -24.43
N ARG A 305 2.95 19.59 -23.34
CA ARG A 305 1.66 19.39 -22.64
C ARG A 305 0.45 19.54 -23.56
N GLN A 306 0.55 20.39 -24.58
CA GLN A 306 -0.53 20.64 -25.54
C GLN A 306 -0.74 19.45 -26.48
N GLU A 307 0.35 18.79 -26.90
CA GLU A 307 0.30 17.58 -27.73
C GLU A 307 -0.32 16.40 -26.96
N LEU A 308 0.03 16.25 -25.68
CA LEU A 308 -0.54 15.23 -24.80
C LEU A 308 -2.05 15.42 -24.58
N THR A 309 -2.50 16.65 -24.31
CA THR A 309 -3.92 16.96 -24.16
C THR A 309 -4.70 16.66 -25.44
N SER A 310 -4.18 17.09 -26.60
CA SER A 310 -4.86 16.88 -27.89
C SER A 310 -4.97 15.39 -28.27
N ALA A 311 -3.93 14.60 -27.96
CA ALA A 311 -3.92 13.16 -28.14
C ALA A 311 -4.98 12.46 -27.26
N LEU A 312 -5.04 12.82 -25.97
CA LEU A 312 -6.01 12.27 -25.03
C LEU A 312 -7.45 12.64 -25.42
N ASP A 313 -7.70 13.89 -25.82
CA ASP A 313 -9.00 14.32 -26.33
C ASP A 313 -9.40 13.56 -27.60
N SER A 314 -8.44 13.24 -28.47
CA SER A 314 -8.69 12.40 -29.65
C SER A 314 -9.13 10.98 -29.27
N LEU A 315 -8.49 10.37 -28.27
CA LEU A 315 -8.89 9.05 -27.77
C LEU A 315 -10.28 9.06 -27.13
N ILE A 316 -10.61 10.13 -26.40
CA ILE A 316 -11.95 10.35 -25.82
C ILE A 316 -13.01 10.48 -26.92
N ARG A 317 -12.77 11.36 -27.91
CA ARG A 317 -13.69 11.60 -29.03
C ARG A 317 -13.99 10.33 -29.82
N ASN A 318 -12.98 9.50 -30.02
CA ASN A 318 -13.10 8.22 -30.72
C ASN A 318 -13.66 7.08 -29.85
N ARG A 319 -14.10 7.38 -28.61
CA ARG A 319 -14.64 6.42 -27.63
C ARG A 319 -13.68 5.27 -27.31
N ILE A 320 -12.38 5.52 -27.43
CA ILE A 320 -11.32 4.60 -27.00
C ILE A 320 -11.09 4.78 -25.49
N VAL A 321 -11.27 6.02 -25.02
CA VAL A 321 -11.26 6.44 -23.61
C VAL A 321 -12.66 6.98 -23.28
N GLY A 322 -13.23 6.60 -22.12
CA GLY A 322 -14.51 7.15 -21.65
C GLY A 322 -14.32 8.23 -20.59
N ILE A 323 -14.99 9.38 -20.73
CA ILE A 323 -15.13 10.35 -19.64
C ILE A 323 -16.44 10.05 -18.90
N ARG A 324 -16.41 10.03 -17.58
CA ARG A 324 -17.63 10.23 -16.78
C ARG A 324 -17.59 11.59 -16.11
N SER A 325 -18.60 12.41 -16.39
CA SER A 325 -18.95 13.51 -15.51
C SER A 325 -19.60 12.93 -14.26
N ALA A 326 -19.31 13.54 -13.10
CA ALA A 326 -19.83 13.17 -11.80
C ALA A 326 -21.37 13.15 -11.75
#